data_AF-A0A495IC30-F1
#
_entry.id   AF-A0A495IC30-F1
#
_cell.length_a   1.000
_cell.length_b   1.000
_cell.length_c   1.000
_cell.angle_alpha   90.00
_cell.angle_beta   90.00
_cell.angle_gamma   90.00
#
_symmetry.space_group_name_H-M   'P 1'
#
loop_
_entity.id
_entity.type
_entity.pdbx_description
1 polymer ?
#
loop_
_entity_poly.entity_id
_entity_poly.type
_entity_poly.pdbx_seq_one_letter_code
_entity_poly.pdbx_strand_id
1 'polypeptide(L)'
;MGNDGAGTAGGSAQREYERRRANDEAKLRAEWGRFGGIAVALSNEKQSTRAWASGANGERIVGARLDAMASETVRVLHDRRIPGSRANIDHVVVTPAGVWVVDAKRYKDQRPALVAEGGILRRRIEKLVVGRRDQTKLVDGVLGQVARVSSVVGDQVPVRGMLCFVEADWPLFGGSFAVRGVDVVWPKKMVAGIGRAVGVGVDVTAVSNCLRRAFHAA
;
A
#
# COMPACT_ATOMS: atom_id res chain seq x y z
N MET A 1 -14.78 -23.58 -5.92
CA MET A 1 -14.45 -23.70 -4.48
C MET A 1 -13.93 -22.34 -4.02
N GLY A 2 -14.56 -21.79 -2.98
CA GLY A 2 -14.74 -20.36 -2.73
C GLY A 2 -13.48 -19.52 -2.51
N ASN A 3 -13.58 -18.25 -2.93
CA ASN A 3 -12.59 -17.19 -2.84
C ASN A 3 -12.62 -16.48 -1.46
N ASP A 4 -12.90 -17.22 -0.37
CA ASP A 4 -13.40 -16.63 0.87
C ASP A 4 -12.31 -16.08 1.82
N GLY A 5 -11.09 -15.83 1.31
CA GLY A 5 -9.96 -15.39 2.12
C GLY A 5 -9.06 -14.31 1.51
N ALA A 6 -9.27 -13.94 0.24
CA ALA A 6 -8.62 -12.79 -0.38
C ALA A 6 -9.46 -11.55 -0.05
N GLY A 7 -9.00 -10.72 0.87
CA GLY A 7 -9.72 -9.48 1.21
C GLY A 7 -9.83 -8.56 0.01
N THR A 8 -10.72 -7.58 0.09
CA THR A 8 -10.88 -6.56 -0.96
C THR A 8 -9.84 -5.45 -0.80
N ALA A 9 -9.17 -5.06 -1.88
CA ALA A 9 -8.27 -3.92 -1.89
C ALA A 9 -8.99 -2.64 -1.40
N GLY A 10 -8.46 -2.00 -0.35
CA GLY A 10 -9.07 -0.82 0.26
C GLY A 10 -10.37 -1.06 1.01
N GLY A 11 -10.74 -2.31 1.29
CA GLY A 11 -11.99 -2.65 1.99
C GLY A 11 -12.09 -2.00 3.38
N SER A 12 -11.02 -2.07 4.18
CA SER A 12 -10.96 -1.45 5.49
C SER A 12 -10.95 0.08 5.43
N ALA A 13 -10.22 0.67 4.48
CA ALA A 13 -10.18 2.11 4.26
C ALA A 13 -11.57 2.66 3.88
N GLN A 14 -12.30 1.93 3.03
CA GLN A 14 -13.66 2.26 2.63
C GLN A 14 -14.64 2.18 3.81
N ARG A 15 -14.58 1.10 4.61
CA ARG A 15 -15.45 0.96 5.81
C ARG A 15 -15.21 2.03 6.86
N GLU A 16 -13.96 2.40 7.11
CA GLU A 16 -13.64 3.49 8.05
C GLU A 16 -14.08 4.86 7.51
N TYR A 17 -13.99 5.08 6.19
CA TYR A 17 -14.56 6.27 5.53
C TYR A 17 -16.08 6.34 5.75
N GLU A 18 -16.81 5.26 5.43
CA GLU A 18 -18.27 5.20 5.59
C GLU A 18 -18.69 5.42 7.04
N ARG A 19 -18.04 4.74 7.99
CA ARG A 19 -18.30 4.90 9.42
C ARG A 19 -18.13 6.34 9.90
N ARG A 20 -17.06 7.01 9.49
CA ARG A 20 -16.78 8.39 9.91
C ARG A 20 -17.66 9.40 9.21
N ARG A 21 -17.97 9.20 7.92
CA ARG A 21 -18.92 10.04 7.20
C ARG A 21 -20.30 9.95 7.84
N ALA A 22 -20.75 8.74 8.20
CA ALA A 22 -21.99 8.54 8.94
C ALA A 22 -21.97 9.24 10.31
N ASN A 23 -20.84 9.19 11.04
CA ASN A 23 -20.68 9.91 12.31
C ASN A 23 -20.67 11.45 12.13
N ASP A 24 -20.01 11.96 11.09
CA ASP A 24 -19.97 13.39 10.78
C ASP A 24 -21.36 13.88 10.32
N GLU A 25 -22.08 13.12 9.48
CA GLU A 25 -23.47 13.39 9.10
C GLU A 25 -24.42 13.34 10.30
N ALA A 26 -24.24 12.38 11.21
CA ALA A 26 -25.02 12.30 12.44
C ALA A 26 -24.78 13.49 13.37
N LYS A 27 -23.52 13.93 13.52
CA LYS A 27 -23.17 15.13 14.28
C LYS A 27 -23.75 16.40 13.66
N LEU A 28 -23.61 16.57 12.35
CA LEU A 28 -24.18 17.72 11.63
C LEU A 28 -25.71 17.76 11.75
N ARG A 29 -26.38 16.61 11.68
CA ARG A 29 -27.84 16.50 11.84
C ARG A 29 -28.28 16.80 13.28
N ALA A 30 -27.51 16.36 14.27
CA ALA A 30 -27.76 16.67 15.68
C ALA A 30 -27.52 18.14 16.03
N GLU A 31 -26.54 18.78 15.39
CA GLU A 31 -26.12 20.14 15.67
C GLU A 31 -26.98 21.20 14.93
N TRP A 32 -27.57 20.88 13.77
CA TRP A 32 -28.26 21.88 12.92
C TRP A 32 -29.74 21.63 12.59
N GLY A 33 -30.37 20.55 13.07
CA GLY A 33 -31.82 20.34 12.97
C GLY A 33 -32.43 20.48 11.54
N ARG A 34 -33.72 20.83 11.46
CA ARG A 34 -34.53 20.88 10.20
C ARG A 34 -34.18 22.06 9.26
N PHE A 35 -33.23 22.94 9.62
CA PHE A 35 -32.86 24.13 8.85
C PHE A 35 -31.49 24.03 8.14
N GLY A 36 -30.82 22.87 8.17
CA GLY A 36 -29.45 22.69 7.64
C GLY A 36 -29.29 22.54 6.11
N GLY A 37 -30.32 22.79 5.30
CA GLY A 37 -30.29 22.52 3.86
C GLY A 37 -29.29 23.34 3.02
N ILE A 38 -28.88 24.51 3.53
CA ILE A 38 -27.96 25.43 2.82
C ILE A 38 -26.53 25.37 3.40
N ALA A 39 -26.37 25.03 4.68
CA ALA A 39 -25.06 24.99 5.35
C ALA A 39 -24.21 23.75 5.00
N VAL A 40 -24.83 22.65 4.58
CA VAL A 40 -24.15 21.39 4.20
C VAL A 40 -23.28 21.57 2.94
N ALA A 41 -23.65 22.49 2.04
CA ALA A 41 -22.89 22.74 0.80
C ALA A 41 -21.60 23.56 1.03
N LEU A 42 -21.50 24.28 2.15
CA LEU A 42 -20.40 25.20 2.45
C LEU A 42 -19.45 24.70 3.54
N SER A 43 -19.78 23.60 4.23
CA SER A 43 -18.79 22.91 5.06
C SER A 43 -17.84 22.14 4.15
N ASN A 44 -16.76 22.80 3.73
CA ASN A 44 -15.57 22.18 3.15
C ASN A 44 -15.37 20.79 3.74
N GLU A 45 -15.50 19.75 2.91
CA GLU A 45 -15.13 18.38 3.29
C GLU A 45 -13.77 18.45 3.98
N LYS A 46 -13.74 18.14 5.28
CA LYS A 46 -12.54 18.21 6.11
C LYS A 46 -11.39 17.55 5.33
N GLN A 47 -10.23 18.19 5.31
CA GLN A 47 -9.02 17.71 4.64
C GLN A 47 -8.71 16.22 4.96
N SER A 48 -9.15 15.74 6.12
CA SER A 48 -9.20 14.31 6.45
C SER A 48 -10.05 13.51 5.46
N THR A 49 -11.33 13.78 5.27
CA THR A 49 -12.22 13.02 4.38
C THR A 49 -11.66 12.88 2.95
N ARG A 50 -11.07 13.95 2.41
CA ARG A 50 -10.40 13.95 1.08
C ARG A 50 -9.11 13.15 1.04
N ALA A 51 -8.27 13.25 2.07
CA ALA A 51 -7.04 12.46 2.17
C ALA A 51 -7.34 10.95 2.26
N TRP A 52 -8.49 10.57 2.82
CA TRP A 52 -8.88 9.17 3.02
C TRP A 52 -9.54 8.57 1.78
N ALA A 53 -10.42 9.32 1.10
CA ALA A 53 -10.94 8.94 -0.22
C ALA A 53 -9.80 8.82 -1.25
N SER A 54 -8.80 9.70 -1.15
CA SER A 54 -7.57 9.63 -1.94
C SER A 54 -6.76 8.36 -1.63
N GLY A 55 -6.65 7.97 -0.35
CA GLY A 55 -5.98 6.73 0.07
C GLY A 55 -6.64 5.47 -0.52
N ALA A 56 -7.94 5.29 -0.29
CA ALA A 56 -8.70 4.15 -0.80
C ALA A 56 -8.66 4.06 -2.34
N ASN A 57 -8.62 5.19 -3.05
CA ASN A 57 -8.47 5.20 -4.50
C ASN A 57 -7.11 4.65 -4.95
N GLY A 58 -6.03 4.98 -4.24
CA GLY A 58 -4.70 4.45 -4.54
C GLY A 58 -4.63 2.94 -4.37
N GLU A 59 -5.13 2.43 -3.24
CA GLU A 59 -5.20 0.99 -2.96
C GLU A 59 -6.07 0.25 -4.00
N ARG A 60 -7.21 0.83 -4.43
CA ARG A 60 -8.04 0.23 -5.49
C ARG A 60 -7.33 0.17 -6.85
N ILE A 61 -6.61 1.22 -7.24
CA ILE A 61 -5.87 1.23 -8.52
C ILE A 61 -4.76 0.18 -8.51
N VAL A 62 -4.00 0.09 -7.41
CA VAL A 62 -2.94 -0.91 -7.26
C VAL A 62 -3.54 -2.31 -7.18
N GLY A 63 -4.57 -2.50 -6.36
CA GLY A 63 -5.31 -3.75 -6.22
C GLY A 63 -5.80 -4.30 -7.55
N ALA A 64 -6.50 -3.49 -8.35
CA ALA A 64 -6.99 -3.92 -9.67
C ALA A 64 -5.88 -4.36 -10.63
N ARG A 65 -4.68 -3.76 -10.55
CA ARG A 65 -3.52 -4.17 -11.35
C ARG A 65 -2.91 -5.48 -10.86
N LEU A 66 -2.93 -5.71 -9.55
CA LEU A 66 -2.48 -6.96 -8.94
C LEU A 66 -3.48 -8.10 -9.23
N ASP A 67 -4.78 -7.84 -9.14
CA ASP A 67 -5.83 -8.80 -9.51
C ASP A 67 -5.68 -9.24 -10.96
N ALA A 68 -5.38 -8.29 -11.87
CA ALA A 68 -5.17 -8.59 -13.28
C ALA A 68 -3.93 -9.47 -13.57
N MET A 69 -2.97 -9.57 -12.65
CA MET A 69 -1.84 -10.51 -12.77
C MET A 69 -2.02 -11.80 -11.97
N ALA A 70 -3.07 -11.90 -11.16
CA ALA A 70 -3.31 -13.09 -10.36
C ALA A 70 -3.53 -14.31 -11.26
N SER A 71 -2.95 -15.44 -10.87
CA SER A 71 -2.97 -16.68 -11.64
C SER A 71 -2.82 -17.88 -10.72
N GLU A 72 -2.64 -19.08 -11.27
CA GLU A 72 -2.32 -20.27 -10.47
C GLU A 72 -0.98 -20.15 -9.75
N THR A 73 -0.02 -19.46 -10.35
CA THR A 73 1.33 -19.25 -9.82
C THR A 73 1.51 -17.87 -9.17
N VAL A 74 0.52 -16.98 -9.25
CA VAL A 74 0.56 -15.65 -8.61
C VAL A 74 -0.65 -15.50 -7.72
N ARG A 75 -0.44 -15.42 -6.41
CA ARG A 75 -1.50 -15.18 -5.43
C ARG A 75 -1.39 -13.79 -4.85
N VAL A 76 -2.52 -13.11 -4.75
CA VAL A 76 -2.61 -11.76 -4.19
C VAL A 76 -3.50 -11.80 -2.95
N LEU A 77 -3.02 -11.20 -1.86
CA LEU A 77 -3.72 -11.07 -0.59
C LEU A 77 -3.82 -9.58 -0.25
N HIS A 78 -5.00 -8.99 -0.32
CA HIS A 78 -5.18 -7.57 -0.01
C HIS A 78 -5.61 -7.37 1.44
N ASP A 79 -5.31 -6.20 2.00
CA ASP A 79 -5.87 -5.70 3.26
C ASP A 79 -5.69 -6.71 4.41
N ARG A 80 -4.42 -7.01 4.71
CA ARG A 80 -4.00 -8.01 5.70
C ARG A 80 -3.73 -7.34 7.04
N ARG A 81 -4.50 -7.68 8.08
CA ARG A 81 -4.30 -7.15 9.44
C ARG A 81 -2.96 -7.60 10.01
N ILE A 82 -2.23 -6.68 10.61
CA ILE A 82 -1.01 -6.99 11.35
C ILE A 82 -1.37 -7.31 12.80
N PRO A 83 -1.08 -8.52 13.32
CA PRO A 83 -1.32 -8.86 14.72
C PRO A 83 -0.64 -7.86 15.68
N GLY A 84 -1.38 -7.42 16.71
CA GLY A 84 -0.91 -6.45 17.69
C GLY A 84 -0.78 -5.01 17.16
N SER A 85 -1.27 -4.72 15.95
CA SER A 85 -1.26 -3.39 15.35
C SER A 85 -2.64 -3.00 14.82
N ARG A 86 -2.88 -1.70 14.73
CA ARG A 86 -4.06 -1.14 14.03
C ARG A 86 -3.83 -0.95 12.53
N ALA A 87 -2.60 -1.14 12.07
CA ALA A 87 -2.22 -1.02 10.67
C ALA A 87 -2.46 -2.34 9.92
N ASN A 88 -2.73 -2.21 8.62
CA ASN A 88 -2.84 -3.33 7.70
C ASN A 88 -1.67 -3.28 6.71
N ILE A 89 -1.42 -4.41 6.05
CA ILE A 89 -0.61 -4.48 4.84
C ILE A 89 -1.57 -4.37 3.66
N ASP A 90 -1.39 -3.36 2.82
CA ASP A 90 -2.30 -3.08 1.70
C ASP A 90 -2.39 -4.28 0.78
N HIS A 91 -1.24 -4.78 0.29
CA HIS A 91 -1.19 -5.96 -0.57
C HIS A 91 0.04 -6.84 -0.31
N VAL A 92 -0.17 -8.15 -0.34
CA VAL A 92 0.90 -9.14 -0.34
C VAL A 92 0.76 -10.00 -1.60
N VAL A 93 1.81 -10.09 -2.40
CA VAL A 93 1.84 -10.89 -3.64
C VAL A 93 2.83 -12.04 -3.45
N VAL A 94 2.38 -13.27 -3.71
CA VAL A 94 3.20 -14.48 -3.62
C VAL A 94 3.37 -15.04 -5.02
N THR A 95 4.62 -15.27 -5.43
CA THR A 95 4.98 -15.89 -6.71
C THR A 95 6.08 -16.94 -6.50
N PRO A 96 6.45 -17.75 -7.51
CA PRO A 96 7.56 -18.70 -7.39
C PRO A 96 8.91 -18.03 -7.11
N ALA A 97 9.01 -16.72 -7.32
CA ALA A 97 10.20 -15.91 -7.09
C ALA A 97 10.25 -15.23 -5.71
N GLY A 98 9.20 -15.37 -4.87
CA GLY A 98 9.20 -14.79 -3.53
C GLY A 98 7.87 -14.18 -3.12
N VAL A 99 7.94 -13.31 -2.12
CA VAL A 99 6.82 -12.54 -1.60
C VAL A 99 7.12 -11.05 -1.79
N TRP A 100 6.10 -10.28 -2.19
CA TRP A 100 6.16 -8.82 -2.27
C TRP A 100 5.15 -8.22 -1.31
N VAL A 101 5.62 -7.32 -0.47
CA VAL A 101 4.80 -6.42 0.33
C VAL A 101 4.66 -5.13 -0.44
N VAL A 102 3.45 -4.79 -0.86
CA VAL A 102 3.18 -3.58 -1.65
C VAL A 102 2.30 -2.66 -0.85
N ASP A 103 2.80 -1.45 -0.61
CA ASP A 103 2.06 -0.35 0.01
C ASP A 103 1.70 0.68 -1.07
N ALA A 104 0.41 1.02 -1.16
CA ALA A 104 -0.11 1.92 -2.18
C ALA A 104 -0.15 3.35 -1.65
N LYS A 105 0.32 4.31 -2.46
CA LYS A 105 0.36 5.72 -2.06
C LYS A 105 -0.12 6.61 -3.19
N ARG A 106 -1.19 7.37 -2.96
CA ARG A 106 -1.69 8.34 -3.92
C ARG A 106 -1.07 9.71 -3.68
N TYR A 107 -0.25 10.15 -4.63
CA TYR A 107 0.40 11.46 -4.60
C TYR A 107 0.21 12.13 -5.95
N LYS A 108 -0.84 12.92 -6.09
CA LYS A 108 -1.12 13.59 -7.36
C LYS A 108 -0.05 14.64 -7.68
N ASP A 109 0.51 14.56 -8.89
CA ASP A 109 1.45 15.51 -9.50
C ASP A 109 2.71 15.82 -8.64
N GLN A 110 3.05 14.92 -7.72
CA GLN A 110 4.22 15.03 -6.85
C GLN A 110 5.21 13.94 -7.19
N ARG A 111 6.45 14.34 -7.48
CA ARG A 111 7.52 13.44 -7.91
C ARG A 111 8.19 12.73 -6.74
N PRO A 112 8.20 11.38 -6.69
CA PRO A 112 9.07 10.62 -5.82
C PRO A 112 10.52 10.70 -6.31
N ALA A 113 11.47 10.92 -5.42
CA ALA A 113 12.89 10.98 -5.74
C ALA A 113 13.73 10.36 -4.61
N LEU A 114 14.80 9.69 -5.01
CA LEU A 114 15.89 9.32 -4.12
C LEU A 114 16.80 10.53 -3.93
N VAL A 115 16.95 10.96 -2.68
CA VAL A 115 17.94 11.97 -2.30
C VAL A 115 18.97 11.30 -1.40
N ALA A 116 20.23 11.30 -1.81
CA ALA A 116 21.33 10.86 -0.98
C ALA A 116 21.93 12.07 -0.26
N GLU A 117 21.92 12.06 1.07
CA GLU A 117 22.61 13.04 1.91
C GLU A 117 23.83 12.39 2.56
N GLY A 118 24.86 13.19 2.87
CA GLY A 118 26.13 12.69 3.39
C GLY A 118 27.13 12.32 2.28
N GLY A 119 28.32 11.85 2.67
CA GLY A 119 29.45 11.69 1.76
C GLY A 119 30.74 11.28 2.49
N ILE A 120 31.90 11.62 1.93
CA ILE A 120 33.23 11.12 2.35
C ILE A 120 33.49 11.24 3.88
N LEU A 121 32.90 12.23 4.56
CA LEU A 121 33.07 12.48 5.99
C LEU A 121 31.85 12.13 6.88
N ARG A 122 30.67 11.87 6.29
CA ARG A 122 29.42 11.61 7.03
C ARG A 122 28.68 10.43 6.43
N ARG A 123 28.16 9.54 7.27
CA ARG A 123 27.38 8.37 6.83
C ARG A 123 26.39 8.75 5.73
N ARG A 124 26.45 8.07 4.59
CA ARG A 124 25.50 8.24 3.49
C ARG A 124 24.11 7.79 3.97
N ILE A 125 23.13 8.66 3.85
CA ILE A 125 21.73 8.41 4.18
C ILE A 125 20.92 8.56 2.90
N GLU A 126 20.20 7.51 2.54
CA GLU A 126 19.23 7.53 1.45
C GLU A 126 17.87 7.94 1.98
N LYS A 127 17.29 8.98 1.38
CA LYS A 127 15.97 9.50 1.71
C LYS A 127 15.02 9.36 0.53
N LEU A 128 13.77 9.05 0.86
CA LEU A 128 12.67 9.19 -0.09
C LEU A 128 12.08 10.59 0.06
N VAL A 129 12.17 11.41 -0.97
CA VAL A 129 11.48 12.70 -1.04
C VAL A 129 10.32 12.59 -2.01
N VAL A 130 9.15 13.14 -1.65
CA VAL A 130 8.00 13.25 -2.55
C VAL A 130 7.61 14.70 -2.67
N GLY A 131 7.79 15.27 -3.87
CA GLY A 131 7.74 16.71 -4.07
C GLY A 131 8.87 17.41 -3.29
N ARG A 132 8.53 18.12 -2.22
CA ARG A 132 9.49 18.82 -1.34
C ARG A 132 9.58 18.21 0.06
N ARG A 133 8.88 17.12 0.33
CA ARG A 133 8.74 16.55 1.68
C ARG A 133 9.56 15.28 1.81
N ASP A 134 10.30 15.17 2.90
CA ASP A 134 10.89 13.90 3.34
C ASP A 134 9.76 12.93 3.72
N GLN A 135 9.74 11.79 3.05
CA GLN A 135 8.80 10.70 3.22
C GLN A 135 9.51 9.38 3.51
N THR A 136 10.74 9.43 4.05
CA THR A 136 11.52 8.24 4.42
C THR A 136 10.75 7.33 5.40
N LYS A 137 9.86 7.89 6.21
CA LYS A 137 8.93 7.12 7.06
C LYS A 137 8.05 6.11 6.30
N LEU A 138 7.76 6.32 5.01
CA LEU A 138 7.03 5.36 4.18
C LEU A 138 7.89 4.11 3.92
N VAL A 139 9.19 4.32 3.68
CA VAL A 139 10.17 3.24 3.54
C VAL A 139 10.28 2.47 4.85
N ASP A 140 10.37 3.16 5.99
CA ASP A 140 10.40 2.51 7.31
C ASP A 140 9.14 1.65 7.58
N GLY A 141 7.96 2.16 7.19
CA GLY A 141 6.70 1.43 7.28
C GLY A 141 6.73 0.11 6.50
N VAL A 142 7.15 0.15 5.24
CA VAL A 142 7.26 -1.05 4.39
C VAL A 142 8.34 -2.00 4.90
N LEU A 143 9.50 -1.52 5.34
CA LEU A 143 10.53 -2.38 5.94
C LEU A 143 10.02 -3.11 7.18
N GLY A 144 9.25 -2.43 8.03
CA GLY A 144 8.59 -3.05 9.18
C GLY A 144 7.58 -4.13 8.79
N GLN A 145 6.81 -3.91 7.71
CA GLN A 145 5.90 -4.92 7.17
C GLN A 145 6.65 -6.11 6.56
N VAL A 146 7.72 -5.85 5.78
CA VAL A 146 8.61 -6.87 5.23
C VAL A 146 9.16 -7.75 6.34
N ALA A 147 9.71 -7.17 7.41
CA ALA A 147 10.25 -7.93 8.54
C ALA A 147 9.20 -8.87 9.18
N ARG A 148 7.95 -8.40 9.33
CA ARG A 148 6.85 -9.22 9.85
C ARG A 148 6.50 -10.35 8.90
N VAL A 149 6.41 -10.09 7.60
CA VAL A 149 6.14 -11.12 6.59
C VAL A 149 7.28 -12.15 6.55
N SER A 150 8.54 -11.70 6.52
CA SER A 150 9.73 -12.57 6.59
C SER A 150 9.71 -13.47 7.81
N SER A 151 9.36 -12.95 9.00
CA SER A 151 9.28 -13.76 10.22
C SER A 151 8.28 -14.91 10.17
N VAL A 152 7.29 -14.83 9.28
CA VAL A 152 6.24 -15.85 9.10
C VAL A 152 6.63 -16.88 8.04
N VAL A 153 7.27 -16.45 6.95
CA VAL A 153 7.60 -17.33 5.82
C VAL A 153 9.00 -17.97 5.92
N GLY A 154 9.86 -17.44 6.79
CA GLY A 154 11.23 -17.91 7.00
C GLY A 154 12.24 -17.35 6.00
N ASP A 155 13.52 -17.47 6.33
CA ASP A 155 14.63 -16.80 5.63
C ASP A 155 14.88 -17.33 4.21
N GLN A 156 14.39 -18.53 3.89
CA GLN A 156 14.54 -19.15 2.57
C GLN A 156 13.58 -18.56 1.53
N VAL A 157 12.55 -17.83 1.95
CA VAL A 157 11.58 -17.19 1.06
C VAL A 157 11.94 -15.70 0.93
N PRO A 158 12.42 -15.23 -0.24
CA PRO A 158 12.73 -13.82 -0.43
C PRO A 158 11.49 -12.96 -0.24
N VAL A 159 11.57 -11.97 0.65
CA VAL A 159 10.51 -10.97 0.85
C VAL A 159 11.03 -9.60 0.43
N ARG A 160 10.32 -8.94 -0.49
CA ARG A 160 10.68 -7.63 -1.05
C ARG A 160 9.59 -6.61 -0.75
N GLY A 161 10.00 -5.39 -0.44
CA GLY A 161 9.09 -4.26 -0.22
C GLY A 161 8.95 -3.39 -1.45
N MET A 162 7.74 -2.93 -1.75
CA MET A 162 7.45 -1.97 -2.81
C MET A 162 6.55 -0.84 -2.29
N LEU A 163 6.94 0.40 -2.58
CA LEU A 163 6.06 1.57 -2.50
C LEU A 163 5.54 1.89 -3.89
N CYS A 164 4.24 1.68 -4.12
CA CYS A 164 3.61 1.95 -5.39
C CYS A 164 2.90 3.30 -5.38
N PHE A 165 3.48 4.31 -6.03
CA PHE A 165 2.88 5.64 -6.13
C PHE A 165 1.94 5.75 -7.33
N VAL A 166 0.67 6.07 -7.07
CA VAL A 166 -0.33 6.36 -8.11
C VAL A 166 -0.51 7.87 -8.29
N GLU A 167 -0.78 8.28 -9.53
CA GLU A 167 -0.94 9.68 -9.96
C GLU A 167 0.26 10.60 -9.69
N ALA A 168 1.38 10.02 -9.27
CA ALA A 168 2.64 10.72 -9.09
C ALA A 168 3.24 11.12 -10.43
N ASP A 169 4.02 12.20 -10.39
CA ASP A 169 4.83 12.63 -11.52
C ASP A 169 6.04 11.72 -11.65
N TRP A 170 6.14 11.01 -12.77
CA TRP A 170 7.26 10.12 -13.10
C TRP A 170 7.88 10.55 -14.43
N PRO A 171 9.22 10.52 -14.56
CA PRO A 171 9.87 10.81 -15.83
C PRO A 171 9.48 9.79 -16.91
N LEU A 172 9.42 10.22 -18.17
CA LEU A 172 9.04 9.39 -19.32
C LEU A 172 9.99 8.22 -19.56
N PHE A 173 11.26 8.37 -19.15
CA PHE A 173 12.30 7.35 -19.23
C PHE A 173 13.01 7.21 -17.88
N GLY A 174 13.36 5.98 -17.52
CA GLY A 174 13.82 5.69 -16.15
C GLY A 174 12.71 5.92 -15.12
N GLY A 175 13.08 6.11 -13.86
CA GLY A 175 12.14 6.65 -12.87
C GLY A 175 11.87 5.75 -11.68
N SER A 176 11.97 4.42 -11.77
CA SER A 176 11.96 3.59 -10.56
C SER A 176 13.34 3.55 -9.92
N PHE A 177 13.39 3.55 -8.60
CA PHE A 177 14.61 3.46 -7.81
C PHE A 177 14.34 2.65 -6.55
N ALA A 178 15.40 2.25 -5.85
CA ALA A 178 15.29 1.64 -4.53
C ALA A 178 15.78 2.62 -3.46
N VAL A 179 15.13 2.61 -2.31
CA VAL A 179 15.62 3.29 -1.09
C VAL A 179 15.78 2.22 -0.03
N ARG A 180 17.01 1.94 0.42
CA ARG A 180 17.28 0.89 1.42
C ARG A 180 16.67 -0.48 1.06
N GLY A 181 16.66 -0.82 -0.23
CA GLY A 181 16.12 -2.09 -0.72
C GLY A 181 14.59 -2.14 -0.89
N VAL A 182 13.86 -1.05 -0.61
CA VAL A 182 12.43 -0.93 -0.96
C VAL A 182 12.32 -0.29 -2.34
N ASP A 183 11.66 -0.98 -3.27
CA ASP A 183 11.44 -0.46 -4.62
C ASP A 183 10.38 0.65 -4.59
N VAL A 184 10.68 1.80 -5.19
CA VAL A 184 9.78 2.93 -5.36
C VAL A 184 9.37 3.00 -6.83
N VAL A 185 8.11 2.70 -7.11
CA VAL A 185 7.62 2.38 -8.45
C VAL A 185 6.23 2.95 -8.74
N TRP A 186 5.86 3.02 -10.02
CA TRP A 186 4.47 3.24 -10.47
C TRP A 186 3.80 1.90 -10.83
N PRO A 187 2.47 1.82 -10.99
CA PRO A 187 1.74 0.56 -11.12
C PRO A 187 2.20 -0.34 -12.26
N LYS A 188 2.47 0.22 -13.45
CA LYS A 188 2.96 -0.56 -14.60
C LYS A 188 4.35 -1.15 -14.33
N LYS A 189 5.23 -0.41 -13.64
CA LYS A 189 6.57 -0.90 -13.29
C LYS A 189 6.54 -1.93 -12.17
N MET A 190 5.64 -1.77 -11.19
CA MET A 190 5.37 -2.77 -10.15
C MET A 190 5.00 -4.12 -10.76
N VAL A 191 3.96 -4.16 -11.60
CA VAL A 191 3.52 -5.38 -12.30
C VAL A 191 4.66 -6.02 -13.09
N ALA A 192 5.39 -5.19 -13.85
CA ALA A 192 6.50 -5.67 -14.66
C ALA A 192 7.70 -6.15 -13.83
N GLY A 193 7.93 -5.58 -12.64
CA GLY A 193 8.99 -5.98 -11.71
C GLY A 193 8.68 -7.32 -11.07
N ILE A 194 7.46 -7.50 -10.56
CA ILE A 194 6.98 -8.78 -10.00
C ILE A 194 7.00 -9.87 -11.08
N GLY A 195 6.46 -9.59 -12.27
CA GLY A 195 6.35 -10.58 -13.35
C GLY A 195 7.67 -11.01 -14.00
N ARG A 196 8.74 -10.22 -13.88
CA ARG A 196 10.09 -10.58 -14.40
C ARG A 196 11.00 -11.20 -13.35
N ALA A 197 10.57 -11.29 -12.09
CA ALA A 197 11.41 -11.82 -11.03
C ALA A 197 11.70 -13.31 -11.27
N VAL A 198 12.97 -13.68 -11.22
CA VAL A 198 13.40 -15.07 -11.40
C VAL A 198 13.13 -15.88 -10.14
N GLY A 199 12.59 -17.08 -10.34
CA GLY A 199 12.14 -18.01 -9.31
C GLY A 199 13.23 -18.48 -8.35
N VAL A 200 12.85 -18.74 -7.10
CA VAL A 200 13.60 -19.63 -6.19
C VAL A 200 12.83 -20.93 -5.90
N GLY A 201 11.72 -21.15 -6.61
CA GLY A 201 10.87 -22.34 -6.45
C GLY A 201 9.94 -22.27 -5.24
N VAL A 202 9.48 -21.09 -4.85
CA VAL A 202 8.54 -20.92 -3.74
C VAL A 202 7.25 -21.72 -3.99
N ASP A 203 6.84 -22.55 -3.02
CA ASP A 203 5.50 -23.13 -3.00
C ASP A 203 4.47 -22.02 -2.70
N VAL A 204 3.90 -21.48 -3.78
CA VAL A 204 2.96 -20.36 -3.74
C VAL A 204 1.74 -20.70 -2.89
N THR A 205 1.26 -21.94 -2.94
CA THR A 205 0.07 -22.36 -2.20
C THR A 205 0.36 -22.46 -0.71
N ALA A 206 1.45 -23.14 -0.33
CA ALA A 206 1.84 -23.29 1.07
C ALA A 206 2.14 -21.92 1.72
N VAL A 207 2.92 -21.07 1.04
CA VAL A 207 3.26 -19.73 1.53
C VAL A 207 2.03 -18.83 1.65
N SER A 208 1.14 -18.83 0.65
CA SER A 208 -0.11 -18.06 0.71
C SER A 208 -0.99 -18.48 1.89
N ASN A 209 -1.08 -19.79 2.14
CA ASN A 209 -1.86 -20.31 3.27
C ASN A 209 -1.23 -19.99 4.63
N CYS A 210 0.11 -20.01 4.72
CA CYS A 210 0.82 -19.54 5.91
C CYS A 210 0.51 -18.07 6.21
N LEU A 211 0.62 -17.21 5.19
CA LEU A 211 0.35 -15.78 5.31
C LEU A 211 -1.11 -15.48 5.67
N ARG A 212 -2.09 -16.20 5.10
CA ARG A 212 -3.51 -16.03 5.46
C ARG A 212 -3.82 -16.36 6.92
N ARG A 213 -3.12 -17.34 7.50
CA ARG A 213 -3.28 -17.70 8.92
C ARG A 213 -2.64 -16.67 9.84
N ALA A 214 -1.47 -16.14 9.47
CA ALA A 214 -0.76 -15.14 10.27
C ALA A 214 -1.36 -13.74 10.16
N PHE A 215 -1.87 -13.38 8.98
CA PHE A 215 -2.44 -12.06 8.69
C PHE A 215 -3.87 -12.21 8.15
N HIS A 216 -4.85 -12.04 9.02
CA HIS A 216 -6.26 -12.17 8.67
C HIS A 216 -6.73 -11.04 7.76
N ALA A 217 -7.81 -11.28 7.00
CA ALA A 217 -8.48 -10.24 6.25
C ALA A 217 -9.05 -9.17 7.17
N ALA A 218 -8.86 -7.90 6.78
CA ALA A 218 -9.42 -6.79 7.51
C ALA A 218 -10.90 -6.57 7.22
#